data_AF-A0A8S1AG38-F1
#
_entry.id   AF-A0A8S1AG38-F1
#
_cell.length_a   1.000
_cell.length_b   1.000
_cell.length_c   1.000
_cell.angle_alpha   90.00
_cell.angle_beta   90.00
_cell.angle_gamma   90.00
#
_symmetry.space_group_name_H-M   'P 1'
#
loop_
_entity.id
_entity.type
_entity.pdbx_description
1 polymer ?
#
loop_
_entity_poly.entity_id
_entity_poly.type
_entity_poly.pdbx_seq_one_letter_code
_entity_poly.pdbx_strand_id
1 'polypeptide(L)'
;MLVGTYVVIFMMVSRVISDQVVTKKRQKRYLLFTPNTQWGVYATVSVPLEMYQYVSVAWFFEANYYTVANATWFEPLLGDIYPQSRNREHRSIGERRDIVTRKLFYIFIENMLERQGYPGCPCLLRGICENADSHFLHNGLVGDLLYFILTPSTSISEDDIEDCYYEAEYDGLENNCEKYIEECPLNPLENISLNAEIDFT
;
A
#
# COMPACT_ATOMS: atom_id res chain seq x y z
N MET A 1 66.02 -10.85 -22.82
CA MET A 1 64.80 -10.02 -22.98
C MET A 1 63.51 -10.75 -22.57
N LEU A 2 63.33 -12.03 -22.93
CA LEU A 2 62.11 -12.79 -22.62
C LEU A 2 61.81 -13.00 -21.12
N VAL A 3 62.83 -13.20 -20.28
CA VAL A 3 62.62 -13.41 -18.83
C VAL A 3 62.09 -12.14 -18.16
N GLY A 4 62.60 -10.97 -18.56
CA GLY A 4 62.13 -9.68 -18.04
C GLY A 4 60.67 -9.41 -18.39
N THR A 5 60.23 -9.77 -19.60
CA THR A 5 58.82 -9.62 -20.00
C THR A 5 57.90 -10.55 -19.21
N TYR A 6 58.32 -11.79 -18.90
CA TYR A 6 57.51 -12.69 -18.06
C TYR A 6 57.33 -12.17 -16.63
N VAL A 7 58.37 -11.58 -16.04
CA VAL A 7 58.29 -11.01 -14.68
C VAL A 7 57.35 -9.79 -14.64
N VAL A 8 57.41 -8.92 -15.66
CA VAL A 8 56.52 -7.75 -15.75
C VAL A 8 55.07 -8.18 -15.96
N ILE A 9 54.82 -9.20 -16.80
CA ILE A 9 53.48 -9.77 -16.99
C ILE A 9 52.98 -10.38 -15.68
N PHE A 10 53.81 -11.14 -14.96
CA PHE A 10 53.42 -11.72 -13.67
C PHE A 10 53.12 -10.65 -12.61
N MET A 11 53.89 -9.57 -12.55
CA MET A 11 53.61 -8.44 -11.66
C MET A 11 52.32 -7.70 -12.03
N MET A 12 52.05 -7.50 -13.33
CA MET A 12 50.79 -6.94 -13.80
C MET A 12 49.60 -7.83 -13.43
N VAL A 13 49.69 -9.13 -13.70
CA VAL A 13 48.64 -10.12 -13.43
C VAL A 13 48.35 -10.23 -11.93
N SER A 14 49.37 -10.26 -11.09
CA SER A 14 49.21 -10.31 -9.62
C SER A 14 48.56 -9.03 -9.06
N ARG A 15 48.88 -7.85 -9.60
CA ARG A 15 48.17 -6.61 -9.22
C ARG A 15 46.71 -6.61 -9.68
N VAL A 16 46.44 -7.08 -10.90
CA VAL A 16 45.07 -7.20 -11.43
C VAL A 16 44.23 -8.20 -10.61
N ILE A 17 44.82 -9.32 -10.20
CA ILE A 17 44.13 -10.31 -9.34
C ILE A 17 43.87 -9.73 -7.94
N SER A 18 44.79 -8.94 -7.39
CA SER A 18 44.61 -8.32 -6.06
C SER A 18 43.50 -7.27 -6.04
N ASP A 19 43.27 -6.57 -7.15
CA ASP A 19 42.26 -5.50 -7.26
C ASP A 19 40.82 -6.06 -7.33
N GLN A 20 40.66 -7.32 -7.74
CA GLN A 20 39.36 -8.00 -7.84
C GLN A 20 38.86 -8.59 -6.51
N VAL A 21 39.67 -8.55 -5.44
CA VAL A 21 39.19 -8.87 -4.09
C VAL A 21 38.52 -7.63 -3.50
N VAL A 22 37.47 -7.15 -4.17
CA VAL A 22 36.50 -6.22 -3.58
C VAL A 22 35.79 -7.00 -2.49
N THR A 23 36.32 -6.93 -1.27
CA THR A 23 35.62 -7.35 -0.07
C THR A 23 34.30 -6.59 -0.03
N LYS A 24 33.18 -7.28 -0.31
CA LYS A 24 31.85 -6.73 -0.11
C LYS A 24 31.68 -6.47 1.39
N LYS A 25 32.12 -5.30 1.84
CA LYS A 25 31.97 -4.86 3.23
C LYS A 25 30.48 -4.64 3.45
N ARG A 26 29.83 -5.63 4.07
CA ARG A 26 28.42 -5.57 4.45
C ARG A 26 28.19 -4.27 5.20
N GLN A 27 27.36 -3.37 4.66
CA GLN A 27 26.98 -2.17 5.39
C GLN A 27 26.34 -2.55 6.72
N LYS A 28 26.73 -1.84 7.79
CA LYS A 28 26.14 -2.02 9.11
C LYS A 28 24.67 -1.62 9.02
N ARG A 29 23.78 -2.57 9.28
CA ARG A 29 22.35 -2.29 9.44
C ARG A 29 22.16 -1.66 10.81
N TYR A 30 21.69 -0.42 10.85
CA TYR A 30 21.20 0.20 12.07
C TYR A 30 19.74 -0.24 12.26
N LEU A 31 19.32 -0.41 13.51
CA LEU A 31 17.90 -0.51 13.80
C LEU A 31 17.31 0.89 13.63
N LEU A 32 16.23 1.02 12.83
CA LEU A 32 15.46 2.26 12.75
C LEU A 32 14.92 2.68 14.12
N PHE A 33 14.67 1.71 15.01
CA PHE A 33 14.20 1.93 16.36
C PHE A 33 15.14 1.27 17.38
N THR A 34 15.71 2.06 18.28
CA THR A 34 16.57 1.56 19.37
C THR A 34 15.72 0.99 20.52
N PRO A 35 16.23 0.00 21.28
CA PRO A 35 15.51 -0.52 22.43
C PRO A 35 15.21 0.59 23.44
N ASN A 36 14.05 0.52 24.10
CA ASN A 36 13.52 1.53 25.03
C ASN A 36 13.16 2.87 24.37
N THR A 37 12.80 2.85 23.08
CA THR A 37 12.17 4.01 22.44
C THR A 37 10.67 3.80 22.29
N GLN A 38 9.95 4.90 22.10
CA GLN A 38 8.53 4.91 21.81
C GLN A 38 8.35 5.55 20.44
N TRP A 39 7.46 4.98 19.64
CA TRP A 39 7.00 5.61 18.41
C TRP A 39 5.49 5.80 18.53
N GLY A 40 5.00 6.91 18.00
CA GLY A 40 3.58 7.28 18.08
C GLY A 40 3.03 7.57 16.69
N VAL A 41 1.76 7.27 16.49
CA VAL A 41 0.96 7.69 15.34
C VAL A 41 -0.05 8.71 15.85
N TYR A 42 -0.08 9.87 15.21
CA TYR A 42 -1.09 10.88 15.47
C TYR A 42 -1.93 11.08 14.21
N ALA A 43 -3.24 11.13 14.36
CA ALA A 43 -4.17 11.43 13.28
C ALA A 43 -5.16 12.49 13.76
N THR A 44 -5.47 13.45 12.91
CA THR A 44 -6.37 14.55 13.24
C THR A 44 -7.40 14.72 12.15
N VAL A 45 -8.67 14.73 12.53
CA VAL A 45 -9.79 14.96 11.62
C VAL A 45 -10.50 16.21 12.08
N SER A 46 -10.58 17.24 11.23
CA SER A 46 -11.29 18.49 11.52
C SER A 46 -12.36 18.74 10.46
N VAL A 47 -13.60 18.94 10.91
CA VAL A 47 -14.75 19.21 10.04
C VAL A 47 -15.35 20.57 10.41
N PRO A 48 -15.48 21.51 9.46
CA PRO A 48 -16.16 22.78 9.69
C PRO A 48 -17.67 22.56 9.87
N LEU A 49 -18.32 23.32 10.75
CA LEU A 49 -19.78 23.27 10.92
C LEU A 49 -20.46 24.26 9.98
N GLU A 50 -21.42 23.76 9.22
CA GLU A 50 -22.13 24.47 8.14
C GLU A 50 -22.80 25.78 8.58
N MET A 51 -23.19 25.89 9.85
CA MET A 51 -23.94 27.05 10.36
C MET A 51 -23.06 28.15 11.00
N TYR A 52 -21.75 27.90 11.16
CA TYR A 52 -20.81 28.89 11.69
C TYR A 52 -19.40 28.65 11.09
N GLN A 53 -19.04 29.41 10.04
CA GLN A 53 -17.71 29.34 9.39
C GLN A 53 -16.51 29.60 10.32
N TYR A 54 -16.75 30.05 11.56
CA TYR A 54 -15.70 30.29 12.56
C TYR A 54 -15.57 29.17 13.60
N VAL A 55 -16.38 28.11 13.51
CA VAL A 55 -16.39 27.01 14.47
C VAL A 55 -16.18 25.68 13.74
N SER A 56 -15.06 25.03 14.04
CA SER A 56 -14.74 23.69 13.55
C SER A 56 -14.72 22.68 14.69
N VAL A 57 -15.19 21.46 14.43
CA VAL A 57 -15.01 20.34 15.35
C VAL A 57 -13.79 19.55 14.91
N ALA A 58 -12.88 19.25 15.83
CA ALA A 58 -11.71 18.45 15.55
C ALA A 58 -11.58 17.28 16.53
N TRP A 59 -11.23 16.12 15.99
CA TRP A 59 -10.89 14.91 16.74
C TRP A 59 -9.39 14.65 16.61
N PHE A 60 -8.76 14.35 17.74
CA PHE A 60 -7.34 14.04 17.83
C PHE A 60 -7.19 12.59 18.30
N PHE A 61 -6.55 11.78 17.47
CA PHE A 61 -6.26 10.38 17.75
C PHE A 61 -4.75 10.26 17.99
N GLU A 62 -4.38 9.76 19.16
CA GLU A 62 -2.98 9.53 19.52
C GLU A 62 -2.82 8.06 19.92
N ALA A 63 -1.95 7.37 19.20
CA ALA A 63 -1.59 5.98 19.47
C ALA A 63 -0.10 5.88 19.74
N ASN A 64 0.26 5.51 20.96
CA ASN A 64 1.64 5.45 21.45
C ASN A 64 2.07 4.00 21.64
N TYR A 65 3.14 3.58 20.96
CA TYR A 65 3.61 2.19 20.94
C TYR A 65 5.04 2.10 21.49
N TYR A 66 5.22 1.24 22.49
CA TYR A 66 6.55 0.90 22.99
C TYR A 66 7.26 -0.02 22.00
N THR A 67 8.53 0.26 21.71
CA THR A 67 9.34 -0.69 20.95
C THR A 67 9.63 -1.90 21.82
N VAL A 68 9.23 -3.08 21.37
CA VAL A 68 9.56 -4.34 22.04
C VAL A 68 10.96 -4.79 21.64
N ALA A 69 11.76 -5.16 22.62
CA ALA A 69 13.10 -5.70 22.36
C ALA A 69 13.06 -7.15 21.84
N ASN A 70 11.94 -7.85 22.01
CA ASN A 70 11.76 -9.24 21.63
C ASN A 70 10.54 -9.41 20.71
N ALA A 71 10.75 -10.04 19.55
CA ALA A 71 9.71 -10.28 18.56
C ALA A 71 8.61 -11.25 19.05
N THR A 72 8.91 -12.11 20.03
CA THR A 72 7.92 -13.04 20.60
C THR A 72 6.81 -12.32 21.37
N TRP A 73 6.99 -11.04 21.75
CA TRP A 73 5.95 -10.28 22.47
C TRP A 73 4.79 -9.83 21.57
N PHE A 74 4.94 -9.93 20.25
CA PHE A 74 3.84 -9.62 19.32
C PHE A 74 2.85 -10.79 19.13
N GLU A 75 3.21 -12.01 19.54
CA GLU A 75 2.41 -13.23 19.40
C GLU A 75 0.93 -13.08 19.82
N PRO A 76 0.60 -12.61 21.04
CA PRO A 76 -0.79 -12.54 21.48
C PRO A 76 -1.60 -11.40 20.83
N LEU A 77 -0.95 -10.40 20.22
CA LEU A 77 -1.66 -9.27 19.58
C LEU A 77 -2.06 -9.60 18.13
N LEU A 78 -1.36 -10.53 17.48
CA LEU A 78 -1.63 -10.92 16.10
C LEU A 78 -2.52 -12.16 15.97
N GLY A 79 -3.03 -12.72 17.08
CA GLY A 79 -4.06 -13.78 17.17
C GLY A 79 -3.69 -15.13 16.58
N ASP A 80 -3.23 -15.12 15.33
CA ASP A 80 -3.08 -16.26 14.42
C ASP A 80 -1.73 -16.23 13.67
N ILE A 81 -0.87 -15.24 13.93
CA ILE A 81 0.44 -15.09 13.28
C ILE A 81 1.54 -15.59 14.22
N TYR A 82 1.90 -16.87 14.08
CA TYR A 82 3.10 -17.41 14.70
C TYR A 82 4.33 -16.67 14.16
N PRO A 83 5.14 -15.97 14.98
CA PRO A 83 6.41 -15.44 14.51
C PRO A 83 7.28 -16.64 14.19
N GLN A 84 7.70 -16.70 12.92
CA GLN A 84 8.59 -17.74 12.41
C GLN A 84 10.03 -17.50 12.92
N SER A 85 10.19 -17.37 14.23
CA SER A 85 11.46 -17.31 14.95
C SER A 85 11.78 -18.72 15.43
N ARG A 86 12.25 -19.55 14.49
CA ARG A 86 12.97 -20.83 14.63
C ARG A 86 12.36 -21.88 13.70
N ASN A 87 12.71 -21.81 12.43
CA ASN A 87 13.32 -22.94 11.74
C ASN A 87 13.83 -22.43 10.39
N ARG A 88 15.16 -22.40 10.26
CA ARG A 88 15.87 -22.04 9.04
C ARG A 88 15.97 -23.29 8.19
N GLU A 89 14.85 -23.82 7.73
CA GLU A 89 14.84 -24.96 6.82
C GLU A 89 13.71 -24.75 5.81
N HIS A 90 14.10 -24.74 4.54
CA HIS A 90 13.30 -24.38 3.37
C HIS A 90 12.79 -22.93 3.32
N ARG A 91 13.56 -22.06 2.63
CA ARG A 91 12.98 -20.91 1.93
C ARG A 91 12.08 -21.44 0.81
N SER A 92 10.81 -21.72 1.08
CA SER A 92 9.79 -21.30 0.13
C SER A 92 9.76 -19.77 0.17
N ILE A 93 9.55 -19.17 -0.99
CA ILE A 93 9.27 -17.75 -1.14
C ILE A 93 7.95 -17.51 -0.41
N GLY A 94 8.03 -17.27 0.90
CA GLY A 94 6.88 -17.00 1.75
C GLY A 94 6.42 -15.59 1.48
N GLU A 95 5.18 -15.46 1.04
CA GLU A 95 4.48 -14.19 0.83
C GLU A 95 4.80 -13.21 1.94
N ARG A 96 5.12 -11.98 1.54
CA ARG A 96 4.96 -10.85 2.44
C ARG A 96 3.48 -10.81 2.82
N ARG A 97 3.15 -11.22 4.03
CA ARG A 97 1.84 -10.93 4.61
C ARG A 97 1.84 -9.45 4.98
N ASP A 98 1.50 -8.60 4.03
CA ASP A 98 1.25 -7.19 4.28
C ASP A 98 0.05 -7.08 5.24
N ILE A 99 0.23 -6.34 6.33
CA ILE A 99 -0.76 -6.18 7.42
C ILE A 99 -2.00 -5.41 6.93
N VAL A 100 -1.88 -4.75 5.79
CA VAL A 100 -2.95 -4.00 5.12
C VAL A 100 -2.95 -4.44 3.67
N THR A 101 -3.73 -5.48 3.36
CA THR A 101 -3.94 -5.93 1.98
C THR A 101 -5.07 -5.13 1.34
N ARG A 102 -5.02 -4.97 0.01
CA ARG A 102 -6.10 -4.30 -0.72
C ARG A 102 -7.43 -5.04 -0.58
N LYS A 103 -7.38 -6.37 -0.39
CA LYS A 103 -8.57 -7.18 -0.03
C LYS A 103 -9.29 -6.64 1.21
N LEU A 104 -8.56 -6.28 2.27
CA LEU A 104 -9.17 -5.72 3.48
C LEU A 104 -9.84 -4.37 3.22
N PHE A 105 -9.27 -3.56 2.31
CA PHE A 105 -9.88 -2.30 1.89
C PHE A 105 -11.17 -2.53 1.09
N TYR A 106 -11.19 -3.47 0.15
CA TYR A 106 -12.40 -3.79 -0.62
C TYR A 106 -13.51 -4.31 0.27
N ILE A 107 -13.22 -5.25 1.17
CA ILE A 107 -14.18 -5.71 2.19
C ILE A 107 -14.69 -4.52 3.02
N PHE A 108 -13.82 -3.60 3.43
CA PHE A 108 -14.23 -2.42 4.18
C PHE A 108 -15.17 -1.50 3.38
N ILE A 109 -14.85 -1.25 2.10
CA ILE A 109 -15.65 -0.40 1.22
C ILE A 109 -17.01 -1.05 0.92
N GLU A 110 -17.04 -2.34 0.64
CA GLU A 110 -18.29 -3.10 0.46
C GLU A 110 -19.20 -2.96 1.68
N ASN A 111 -18.66 -3.21 2.88
CA ASN A 111 -19.41 -3.07 4.14
C ASN A 111 -19.89 -1.63 4.37
N MET A 112 -19.10 -0.62 3.97
CA MET A 112 -19.51 0.78 4.07
C MET A 112 -20.66 1.08 3.11
N LEU A 113 -20.59 0.63 1.86
CA LEU A 113 -21.62 0.80 0.85
C LEU A 113 -22.93 0.12 1.27
N GLU A 114 -22.86 -1.10 1.80
CA GLU A 114 -24.01 -1.83 2.33
C GLU A 114 -24.70 -1.08 3.48
N ARG A 115 -23.91 -0.50 4.40
CA ARG A 115 -24.45 0.32 5.51
C ARG A 115 -25.15 1.58 5.02
N GLN A 116 -24.73 2.11 3.88
CA GLN A 116 -25.33 3.29 3.24
C GLN A 116 -26.52 2.92 2.34
N GLY A 117 -26.87 1.64 2.23
CA GLY A 117 -28.01 1.16 1.44
C GLY A 117 -27.68 0.86 -0.04
N TYR A 118 -26.40 0.82 -0.40
CA TYR A 118 -25.94 0.44 -1.74
C TYR A 118 -25.58 -1.05 -1.79
N PRO A 119 -25.72 -1.71 -2.96
CA PRO A 119 -25.20 -3.06 -3.14
C PRO A 119 -23.66 -3.04 -3.10
N GLY A 120 -23.07 -3.57 -2.03
CA GLY A 120 -21.64 -3.42 -1.70
C GLY A 120 -20.68 -3.79 -2.83
N CYS A 121 -20.56 -5.09 -3.13
CA CYS A 121 -19.65 -5.60 -4.15
C CYS A 121 -19.95 -5.04 -5.56
N PRO A 122 -21.20 -5.04 -6.06
CA PRO A 122 -21.50 -4.51 -7.38
C PRO A 122 -21.19 -3.01 -7.55
N CYS A 123 -21.46 -2.20 -6.53
CA CYS A 123 -21.13 -0.77 -6.58
C CYS A 123 -19.62 -0.50 -6.50
N LEU A 124 -18.86 -1.35 -5.80
CA LEU A 124 -17.41 -1.26 -5.80
C LEU A 124 -16.85 -1.57 -7.20
N LEU A 125 -17.35 -2.61 -7.87
CA LEU A 125 -16.95 -2.95 -9.24
C LEU A 125 -17.29 -1.82 -10.22
N ARG A 126 -18.48 -1.23 -10.11
CA ARG A 126 -18.86 -0.04 -10.89
C ARG A 126 -17.87 1.11 -10.68
N GLY A 127 -17.53 1.39 -9.43
CA GLY A 127 -16.59 2.47 -9.08
C GLY A 127 -15.17 2.23 -9.62
N ILE A 128 -14.69 0.99 -9.62
CA ILE A 128 -13.39 0.63 -10.23
C ILE A 128 -13.42 0.87 -11.74
N CYS A 129 -14.48 0.40 -12.42
CA CYS A 129 -14.63 0.58 -13.86
C CYS A 129 -14.68 2.06 -14.25
N GLU A 130 -15.54 2.85 -13.61
CA GLU A 130 -15.70 4.27 -13.92
C GLU A 130 -14.46 5.10 -13.59
N ASN A 131 -13.69 4.70 -12.56
CA ASN A 131 -12.40 5.32 -12.24
C ASN A 131 -11.32 5.03 -13.29
N ALA A 132 -11.39 3.88 -13.97
CA ALA A 132 -10.45 3.54 -15.04
C ALA A 132 -10.83 4.18 -16.39
N ASP A 133 -12.14 4.30 -16.68
CA ASP A 133 -12.69 5.00 -17.88
C ASP A 133 -12.42 6.51 -17.80
N SER A 134 -12.96 7.13 -16.75
CA SER A 134 -12.69 8.52 -16.42
C SER A 134 -11.67 8.55 -15.30
N HIS A 135 -10.39 8.75 -15.64
CA HIS A 135 -9.38 9.06 -14.63
C HIS A 135 -9.95 10.17 -13.74
N PHE A 136 -10.30 9.84 -12.49
CA PHE A 136 -10.90 10.80 -11.57
C PHE A 136 -10.06 12.07 -11.60
N LEU A 137 -10.70 13.19 -11.94
CA LEU A 137 -10.06 14.50 -11.92
C LEU A 137 -9.37 14.64 -10.55
N HIS A 138 -8.06 14.85 -10.62
CA HIS A 138 -7.14 14.99 -9.48
C HIS A 138 -7.56 16.15 -8.56
N ASN A 139 -8.64 15.95 -7.79
CA ASN A 139 -9.20 16.93 -6.85
C ASN A 139 -8.47 16.82 -5.51
N GLY A 140 -7.14 16.86 -5.57
CA GLY A 140 -6.24 16.80 -4.41
C GLY A 140 -5.95 15.38 -3.89
N LEU A 141 -5.38 15.32 -2.68
CA LEU A 141 -4.84 14.10 -2.07
C LEU A 141 -5.88 12.98 -1.88
N VAL A 142 -7.15 13.34 -1.66
CA VAL A 142 -8.24 12.36 -1.54
C VAL A 142 -8.52 11.69 -2.88
N GLY A 143 -8.52 12.46 -3.98
CA GLY A 143 -8.68 11.92 -5.33
C GLY A 143 -7.53 10.99 -5.71
N ASP A 144 -6.29 11.37 -5.42
CA ASP A 144 -5.11 10.53 -5.69
C ASP A 144 -5.12 9.24 -4.86
N LEU A 145 -5.58 9.31 -3.61
CA LEU A 145 -5.74 8.14 -2.75
C LEU A 145 -6.84 7.21 -3.29
N LEU A 146 -7.98 7.78 -3.70
CA LEU A 146 -9.09 7.03 -4.26
C LEU A 146 -8.69 6.33 -5.56
N TYR A 147 -7.98 7.03 -6.44
CA TYR A 147 -7.40 6.46 -7.65
C TYR A 147 -6.52 5.24 -7.34
N PHE A 148 -5.60 5.36 -6.37
CA PHE A 148 -4.73 4.23 -6.00
C PHE A 148 -5.49 3.04 -5.42
N ILE A 149 -6.56 3.28 -4.65
CA ILE A 149 -7.40 2.22 -4.07
C ILE A 149 -8.23 1.53 -5.16
N LEU A 150 -8.81 2.30 -6.08
CA LEU A 150 -9.71 1.82 -7.14
C LEU A 150 -8.98 1.39 -8.42
N THR A 151 -7.65 1.31 -8.40
CA THR A 151 -6.84 0.82 -9.53
C THR A 151 -6.07 -0.44 -9.12
N PRO A 152 -6.68 -1.64 -9.20
CA PRO A 152 -6.07 -2.93 -8.85
C PRO A 152 -4.67 -3.15 -9.47
N SER A 153 -4.41 -2.65 -10.68
CA SER A 153 -3.12 -2.81 -11.37
C SER A 153 -1.95 -1.99 -10.78
N THR A 154 -2.20 -1.00 -9.92
CA THR A 154 -1.14 -0.12 -9.38
C THR A 154 -0.23 -0.78 -8.34
N SER A 155 -0.59 -1.96 -7.83
CA SER A 155 0.24 -2.74 -6.90
C SER A 155 0.74 -4.02 -7.55
N ILE A 156 1.70 -4.68 -6.88
CA ILE A 156 2.03 -6.07 -7.19
C ILE A 156 0.74 -6.89 -7.07
N SER A 157 0.53 -7.83 -8.00
CA SER A 157 -0.59 -8.77 -7.96
C SER A 157 -0.59 -9.48 -6.60
N GLU A 158 -1.59 -9.17 -5.78
CA GLU A 158 -1.87 -9.93 -4.57
C GLU A 158 -2.62 -11.19 -5.01
N ASP A 159 -2.08 -12.38 -4.70
CA ASP A 159 -2.71 -13.67 -5.02
C ASP A 159 -4.11 -13.83 -4.35
N ASP A 160 -4.46 -12.93 -3.43
CA ASP A 160 -5.67 -12.94 -2.61
C ASP A 160 -6.83 -12.06 -3.14
N ILE A 161 -6.64 -11.29 -4.22
CA ILE A 161 -7.70 -10.45 -4.79
C ILE A 161 -8.49 -11.24 -5.85
N GLU A 162 -9.81 -11.22 -5.77
CA GLU A 162 -10.67 -11.87 -6.75
C GLU A 162 -10.52 -11.25 -8.17
N ASP A 163 -10.49 -12.10 -9.20
CA ASP A 163 -10.26 -11.68 -10.60
C ASP A 163 -11.26 -10.62 -11.11
N CYS A 164 -12.46 -10.58 -10.54
CA CYS A 164 -13.53 -9.65 -10.93
C CYS A 164 -13.13 -8.17 -10.78
N TYR A 165 -12.24 -7.83 -9.83
CA TYR A 165 -11.76 -6.47 -9.65
C TYR A 165 -10.85 -6.02 -10.80
N TYR A 166 -9.96 -6.92 -11.26
CA TYR A 166 -9.10 -6.65 -12.41
C TYR A 166 -9.90 -6.62 -13.71
N GLU A 167 -10.94 -7.45 -13.82
CA GLU A 167 -11.86 -7.41 -14.96
C GLU A 167 -12.59 -6.07 -15.02
N ALA A 168 -13.14 -5.59 -13.91
CA ALA A 168 -13.79 -4.27 -13.86
C ALA A 168 -12.85 -3.12 -14.25
N GLU A 169 -11.58 -3.16 -13.82
CA GLU A 169 -10.58 -2.18 -14.25
C GLU A 169 -10.34 -2.25 -15.76
N TYR A 170 -10.19 -3.47 -16.30
CA TYR A 170 -9.99 -3.69 -17.73
C TYR A 170 -11.17 -3.19 -18.57
N ASP A 171 -12.40 -3.45 -18.13
CA ASP A 171 -13.61 -2.95 -18.80
C ASP A 171 -13.64 -1.43 -18.82
N GLY A 172 -13.18 -0.77 -17.74
CA GLY A 172 -13.09 0.68 -17.69
C GLY A 172 -12.08 1.24 -18.68
N LEU A 173 -10.93 0.58 -18.88
CA LEU A 173 -9.97 0.95 -19.93
C LEU A 173 -10.54 0.79 -21.35
N GLU A 174 -11.52 -0.09 -21.55
CA GLU A 174 -12.25 -0.25 -22.81
C GLU A 174 -13.53 0.61 -22.90
N ASN A 175 -13.81 1.42 -21.88
CA ASN A 175 -15.02 2.24 -21.73
C ASN A 175 -16.32 1.41 -21.77
N ASN A 176 -16.30 0.21 -21.18
CA ASN A 176 -17.41 -0.76 -21.18
C ASN A 176 -18.04 -0.93 -19.79
N CYS A 177 -18.30 0.18 -19.08
CA CYS A 177 -18.86 0.16 -17.72
C CYS A 177 -20.38 -0.03 -17.66
N GLU A 178 -21.08 -0.04 -18.80
CA GLU A 178 -22.54 -0.14 -18.86
C GLU A 178 -23.10 -1.36 -18.11
N LYS A 179 -22.38 -2.49 -18.14
CA LYS A 179 -22.78 -3.74 -17.47
C LYS A 179 -22.88 -3.60 -15.94
N TYR A 180 -22.13 -2.69 -15.33
CA TYR A 180 -22.14 -2.48 -13.88
C TYR A 180 -23.24 -1.50 -13.42
N ILE A 181 -23.84 -0.75 -14.35
CA ILE A 181 -24.91 0.22 -14.07
C ILE A 181 -26.20 -0.51 -13.65
N GLU A 182 -26.47 -1.68 -14.22
CA GLU A 182 -27.67 -2.47 -13.90
C GLU A 182 -27.65 -2.98 -12.45
N GLU A 183 -26.48 -3.39 -11.96
CA GLU A 183 -26.32 -3.94 -10.61
C GLU A 183 -26.16 -2.85 -9.54
N CYS A 184 -25.61 -1.70 -9.92
CA CYS A 184 -25.47 -0.53 -9.07
C CYS A 184 -25.93 0.72 -9.82
N PRO A 185 -27.21 1.15 -9.73
CA PRO A 185 -27.73 2.27 -10.51
C PRO A 185 -27.30 3.65 -10.02
N LEU A 186 -26.94 3.76 -8.74
CA LEU A 186 -26.46 5.00 -8.13
C LEU A 186 -24.95 4.94 -8.00
N ASN A 187 -24.24 5.88 -8.63
CA ASN A 187 -22.80 5.92 -8.54
C ASN A 187 -22.36 6.43 -7.14
N PRO A 188 -21.66 5.61 -6.33
CA PRO A 188 -21.17 6.08 -5.03
C PRO A 188 -20.11 7.18 -5.17
N LEU A 189 -19.40 7.26 -6.30
CA LEU A 189 -18.32 8.22 -6.52
C LEU A 189 -18.82 9.61 -6.88
N GLU A 190 -20.01 9.74 -7.48
CA GLU A 190 -20.64 11.05 -7.76
C GLU A 190 -20.89 11.86 -6.48
N ASN A 191 -21.23 11.18 -5.38
CA ASN A 191 -21.42 11.81 -4.06
C ASN A 191 -20.11 12.27 -3.42
N ILE A 192 -18.96 11.73 -3.85
CA ILE A 192 -17.65 12.16 -3.36
C ILE A 192 -17.20 13.42 -4.12
N SER A 193 -17.51 13.51 -5.42
CA SER A 193 -17.24 14.70 -6.24
C SER A 193 -18.11 15.91 -5.87
N LEU A 194 -19.40 15.72 -5.57
CA LEU A 194 -20.31 16.82 -5.23
C LEU A 194 -19.96 17.54 -3.92
N ASN A 195 -19.29 16.85 -2.98
CA ASN A 195 -18.86 17.45 -1.72
C ASN A 195 -17.46 18.08 -1.81
N ALA A 196 -16.69 17.80 -2.87
CA ALA A 196 -15.38 18.41 -3.08
C ALA A 196 -15.46 19.74 -3.87
N GLU A 197 -16.52 19.93 -4.65
CA GLU A 197 -16.70 21.12 -5.49
C GLU A 197 -17.47 22.26 -4.81
N ILE A 198 -18.16 22.00 -3.69
CA ILE A 198 -18.89 23.04 -2.94
C ILE A 198 -17.97 23.85 -2.01
N ASP A 199 -16.73 23.43 -1.79
CA ASP A 199 -15.80 24.10 -0.84
C ASP A 199 -14.87 25.17 -1.46
N PHE A 200 -15.12 25.65 -2.69
CA PHE A 200 -14.27 26.66 -3.35
C PHE A 200 -14.95 27.88 -4.00
N THR A 201 -16.17 28.23 -3.61
CA THR A 201 -16.74 29.57 -3.92
C THR A 201 -17.42 30.23 -2.74
#